data_AF-A0A1V6PCA1-F1
#
_entry.id   AF-A0A1V6PCA1-F1
#
_cell.length_a   1.000
_cell.length_b   1.000
_cell.length_c   1.000
_cell.angle_alpha   90.00
_cell.angle_beta   90.00
_cell.angle_gamma   90.00
#
_symmetry.space_group_name_H-M   'P 1'
#
loop_
_entity.id
_entity.type
_entity.pdbx_description
1 polymer ?
#
loop_
_entity_poly.entity_id
_entity_poly.type
_entity_poly.pdbx_seq_one_letter_code
_entity_poly.pdbx_strand_id
1 'polypeptide(L)'
;MSAISFNYEEYTSLDNRKRAGAELQEWIDNPIGLCPIPKSTTTFENLQSQGCKILGDYFEDLPKRYHNQAFLPDFSPEKVYQFCSLLKREEEGIVWEWEGFIGPGVIFIEGVMKATQDVTPPMSEITQAVYQKDFSLSDLRGPAAAAGYTEVTTFEYNTKMYQALLATRIGKMVVYLVLGAFDRGTRRIARINVWFYERKLQMRFDIEVPA
;
A
#
# COMPACT_ATOMS: atom_id res chain seq x y z
N MET A 1 -7.59 32.44 -8.16
CA MET A 1 -7.81 31.35 -7.19
C MET A 1 -8.97 30.51 -7.69
N SER A 2 -8.67 29.40 -8.35
CA SER A 2 -9.68 28.44 -8.83
C SER A 2 -9.81 27.36 -7.76
N ALA A 3 -11.01 27.24 -7.20
CA ALA A 3 -11.40 26.14 -6.33
C ALA A 3 -11.43 24.87 -7.19
N ILE A 4 -10.70 23.84 -6.76
CA ILE A 4 -10.85 22.50 -7.30
C ILE A 4 -12.19 21.99 -6.77
N SER A 5 -13.24 22.07 -7.59
CA SER A 5 -14.52 21.43 -7.34
C SER A 5 -14.33 19.91 -7.44
N PHE A 6 -14.46 19.20 -6.34
CA PHE A 6 -14.55 17.74 -6.37
C PHE A 6 -15.94 17.34 -6.90
N ASN A 7 -16.05 17.17 -8.21
CA ASN A 7 -17.24 16.57 -8.82
C ASN A 7 -17.29 15.08 -8.47
N TYR A 8 -18.23 14.72 -7.60
CA TYR A 8 -18.48 13.35 -7.14
C TYR A 8 -18.91 12.40 -8.28
N GLU A 9 -19.32 12.95 -9.43
CA GLU A 9 -19.79 12.20 -10.60
C GLU A 9 -18.67 11.72 -11.55
N GLU A 10 -17.44 12.21 -11.42
CA GLU A 10 -16.35 11.88 -12.36
C GLU A 10 -15.71 10.49 -12.10
N TYR A 11 -16.14 9.79 -11.04
CA TYR A 11 -15.57 8.53 -10.54
C TYR A 11 -16.37 7.24 -10.84
N THR A 12 -17.48 7.30 -11.58
CA THR A 12 -18.48 6.21 -11.56
C THR A 12 -18.38 5.17 -12.68
N SER A 13 -17.69 5.42 -13.80
CA SER A 13 -17.56 4.39 -14.85
C SER A 13 -16.32 3.52 -14.67
N LEU A 14 -16.48 2.21 -14.88
CA LEU A 14 -15.37 1.26 -14.90
C LEU A 14 -14.29 1.68 -15.92
N ASP A 15 -14.68 2.31 -17.02
CA ASP A 15 -13.75 2.77 -18.06
C ASP A 15 -12.91 3.97 -17.62
N ASN A 16 -13.48 4.89 -16.81
CA ASN A 16 -12.68 5.94 -16.16
C ASN A 16 -11.64 5.33 -15.21
N ARG A 17 -11.98 4.27 -14.47
CA ARG A 17 -11.03 3.58 -13.60
C ARG A 17 -9.93 2.88 -14.39
N LYS A 18 -10.26 2.20 -15.49
CA LYS A 18 -9.26 1.60 -16.39
C LYS A 18 -8.28 2.65 -16.91
N ARG A 19 -8.80 3.79 -17.41
CA ARG A 19 -7.98 4.89 -17.94
C ARG A 19 -7.08 5.52 -16.88
N ALA A 20 -7.65 5.89 -15.73
CA ALA A 20 -6.87 6.45 -14.62
C ALA A 20 -5.81 5.45 -14.12
N GLY A 21 -6.14 4.17 -14.09
CA GLY A 21 -5.20 3.11 -13.74
C GLY A 21 -4.06 2.93 -14.73
N ALA A 22 -4.33 3.05 -16.02
CA ALA A 22 -3.31 3.01 -17.07
C ALA A 22 -2.33 4.18 -16.93
N GLU A 23 -2.82 5.38 -16.59
CA GLU A 23 -1.97 6.55 -16.32
C GLU A 23 -1.09 6.35 -15.07
N LEU A 24 -1.65 5.78 -14.01
CA LEU A 24 -0.90 5.42 -12.80
C LEU A 24 0.19 4.39 -13.08
N GLN A 25 -0.11 3.38 -13.90
CA GLN A 25 0.85 2.37 -14.33
C GLN A 25 1.97 3.03 -15.17
N GLU A 26 1.63 3.89 -16.12
CA GLU A 26 2.60 4.65 -16.93
C GLU A 26 3.55 5.49 -16.05
N TRP A 27 3.05 6.12 -15.00
CA TRP A 27 3.91 6.86 -14.06
C TRP A 27 4.92 5.98 -13.34
N ILE A 28 4.56 4.74 -12.99
CA ILE A 28 5.47 3.78 -12.36
C ILE A 28 6.51 3.33 -13.38
N ASP A 29 6.08 2.96 -14.59
CA ASP A 29 6.91 2.27 -15.56
C ASP A 29 7.84 3.22 -16.32
N ASN A 30 7.46 4.48 -16.51
CA ASN A 30 8.18 5.42 -17.35
C ASN A 30 9.22 6.26 -16.56
N PRO A 31 10.53 6.02 -16.74
CA PRO A 31 11.57 6.73 -16.01
C PRO A 31 11.66 8.22 -16.39
N ILE A 32 11.27 8.58 -17.62
CA ILE A 32 11.48 9.92 -18.21
C ILE A 32 10.18 10.73 -18.26
N GLY A 33 9.01 10.09 -18.12
CA GLY A 33 7.71 10.75 -18.19
C GLY A 33 7.52 11.87 -17.16
N LEU A 34 6.47 12.67 -17.30
CA LEU A 34 6.06 13.60 -16.25
C LEU A 34 5.24 12.83 -15.21
N CYS A 35 5.70 12.79 -13.96
CA CYS A 35 4.94 12.24 -12.83
C CYS A 35 4.81 13.34 -11.77
N PRO A 36 3.58 13.65 -11.31
CA PRO A 36 3.35 14.70 -10.32
C PRO A 36 3.68 14.25 -8.89
N ILE A 37 4.04 12.98 -8.68
CA ILE A 37 4.25 12.41 -7.35
C ILE A 37 5.75 12.49 -7.01
N PRO A 38 6.15 13.33 -6.03
CA PRO A 38 7.54 13.40 -5.59
C PRO A 38 7.90 12.20 -4.71
N LYS A 39 9.21 12.02 -4.47
CA LYS A 39 9.72 11.11 -3.45
C LYS A 39 9.23 11.53 -2.06
N SER A 40 8.89 10.55 -1.22
CA SER A 40 8.53 10.85 0.16
C SER A 40 9.75 11.38 0.92
N THR A 41 9.50 12.40 1.74
CA THR A 41 10.48 12.91 2.73
C THR A 41 10.00 12.67 4.16
N THR A 42 8.87 11.98 4.32
CA THR A 42 8.28 11.64 5.61
C THR A 42 9.11 10.53 6.26
N THR A 43 9.54 10.74 7.50
CA THR A 43 10.23 9.74 8.32
C THR A 43 9.41 9.40 9.56
N PHE A 44 9.73 8.30 10.23
CA PHE A 44 9.04 7.88 11.44
C PHE A 44 9.19 8.92 12.56
N GLU A 45 10.38 9.52 12.69
CA GLU A 45 10.68 10.58 13.66
C GLU A 45 9.88 11.86 13.37
N ASN A 46 9.70 12.20 12.09
CA ASN A 46 8.85 13.31 11.69
C ASN A 46 7.39 13.09 12.13
N LEU A 47 6.88 11.86 12.01
CA LEU A 47 5.53 11.53 12.48
C LEU A 47 5.43 11.63 14.01
N GLN A 48 6.41 11.13 14.76
CA GLN A 48 6.43 11.21 16.22
C GLN A 48 6.47 12.66 16.71
N SER A 49 7.32 13.50 16.11
CA SER A 49 7.43 14.92 16.47
C SER A 49 6.16 15.73 16.18
N GLN A 50 5.30 15.26 15.26
CA GLN A 50 3.99 15.85 14.95
C GLN A 50 2.87 15.41 15.90
N GLY A 51 3.22 14.75 17.02
CA GLY A 51 2.26 14.34 18.05
C GLY A 51 1.55 13.02 17.76
N CYS A 52 2.08 12.22 16.82
CA CYS A 52 1.63 10.84 16.64
C CYS A 52 1.92 10.02 17.90
N LYS A 53 0.95 9.19 18.29
CA LYS A 53 1.09 8.22 19.39
C LYS A 53 1.30 6.83 18.83
N ILE A 54 2.31 6.15 19.36
CA ILE A 54 2.52 4.71 19.15
C ILE A 54 1.67 3.97 20.18
N LEU A 55 0.70 3.20 19.70
CA LEU A 55 -0.18 2.39 20.56
C LEU A 55 0.30 0.95 20.71
N GLY A 56 1.11 0.47 19.78
CA GLY A 56 1.72 -0.85 19.83
C GLY A 56 2.97 -0.89 18.96
N ASP A 57 4.02 -1.49 19.52
CA ASP A 57 5.29 -1.76 18.84
C ASP A 57 5.89 -3.02 19.47
N TYR A 58 5.57 -4.17 18.89
CA TYR A 58 6.01 -5.47 19.40
C TYR A 58 6.15 -6.49 18.28
N PHE A 59 7.03 -7.47 18.50
CA PHE A 59 7.20 -8.59 17.59
C PHE A 59 6.13 -9.65 17.85
N GLU A 60 5.53 -10.13 16.77
CA GLU A 60 4.57 -11.23 16.81
C GLU A 60 4.90 -12.26 15.73
N ASP A 61 4.37 -13.48 15.90
CA ASP A 61 4.30 -14.42 14.79
C ASP A 61 3.38 -13.82 13.70
N LEU A 62 3.52 -14.30 12.46
CA LEU A 62 2.65 -13.90 11.36
C LEU A 62 1.17 -13.91 11.80
N PRO A 63 0.33 -12.92 11.46
CA PRO A 63 -1.08 -12.95 11.88
C PRO A 63 -1.76 -14.22 11.40
N LYS A 64 -2.51 -14.90 12.28
CA LYS A 64 -3.10 -16.24 12.02
C LYS A 64 -3.82 -16.37 10.68
N ARG A 65 -4.45 -15.30 10.20
CA ARG A 65 -5.16 -15.24 8.92
C ARG A 65 -4.27 -15.48 7.70
N TYR A 66 -2.96 -15.26 7.85
CA TYR A 66 -1.95 -15.47 6.81
C TYR A 66 -1.20 -16.80 6.97
N HIS A 67 -1.47 -17.57 8.04
CA HIS A 67 -0.91 -18.91 8.19
C HIS A 67 -1.51 -19.87 7.17
N ASN A 68 -0.69 -20.78 6.65
CA ASN A 68 -1.11 -21.90 5.79
C ASN A 68 -1.90 -21.52 4.53
N GLN A 69 -1.74 -20.28 4.03
CA GLN A 69 -2.35 -19.85 2.78
C GLN A 69 -1.39 -20.14 1.62
N ALA A 70 -1.67 -21.21 0.87
CA ALA A 70 -0.78 -21.70 -0.18
C ALA A 70 -0.54 -20.72 -1.36
N PHE A 71 -1.25 -19.59 -1.43
CA PHE A 71 -1.01 -18.55 -2.42
C PHE A 71 -0.12 -17.43 -1.89
N LEU A 72 0.05 -17.30 -0.56
CA LEU A 72 0.90 -16.30 0.09
C LEU A 72 2.39 -16.64 -0.08
N PRO A 73 3.29 -15.64 0.05
CA PRO A 73 4.72 -15.91 0.18
C PRO A 73 4.99 -17.02 1.20
N ASP A 74 6.09 -17.75 1.01
CA ASP A 74 6.70 -18.44 2.14
C ASP A 74 7.24 -17.35 3.09
N PHE A 75 6.47 -17.09 4.12
CA PHE A 75 6.80 -16.15 5.18
C PHE A 75 7.75 -16.88 6.14
N SER A 76 8.97 -16.35 6.34
CA SER A 76 9.91 -16.97 7.27
C SER A 76 9.26 -17.14 8.64
N PRO A 77 9.27 -18.34 9.24
CA PRO A 77 8.65 -18.61 10.53
C PRO A 77 9.46 -18.06 11.71
N GLU A 78 10.64 -17.49 11.47
CA GLU A 78 11.37 -16.76 12.51
C GLU A 78 10.61 -15.47 12.87
N LYS A 79 10.60 -15.08 14.14
CA LYS A 79 9.88 -13.89 14.63
C LYS A 79 10.47 -12.59 14.06
N VAL A 80 10.10 -12.24 12.83
CA VAL A 80 10.56 -11.05 12.11
C VAL A 80 9.44 -10.06 11.77
N TYR A 81 8.20 -10.33 12.19
CA TYR A 81 7.08 -9.42 11.97
C TYR A 81 6.88 -8.50 13.16
N GLN A 82 6.97 -7.20 12.90
CA GLN A 82 6.79 -6.15 13.89
C GLN A 82 5.43 -5.51 13.67
N PHE A 83 4.57 -5.62 14.67
CA PHE A 83 3.33 -4.88 14.73
C PHE A 83 3.62 -3.40 14.98
N CYS A 84 2.96 -2.51 14.25
CA CYS A 84 2.99 -1.09 14.52
C CYS A 84 1.56 -0.53 14.46
N SER A 85 1.21 0.25 15.48
CA SER A 85 -0.05 1.00 15.52
C SER A 85 0.25 2.45 15.85
N LEU A 86 -0.10 3.33 14.91
CA LEU A 86 0.10 4.77 14.95
C LEU A 86 -1.24 5.46 14.86
N LEU A 87 -1.47 6.46 15.72
CA LEU A 87 -2.60 7.37 15.53
C LEU A 87 -2.25 8.81 15.83
N LYS A 88 -3.04 9.71 15.24
CA LYS A 88 -3.12 11.11 15.64
C LYS A 88 -4.54 11.41 16.08
N ARG A 89 -4.67 12.07 17.22
CA ARG A 89 -5.95 12.49 17.79
C ARG A 89 -5.93 14.00 18.03
N GLU A 90 -7.01 14.66 17.65
CA GLU A 90 -7.30 16.05 17.96
C GLU A 90 -8.57 16.12 18.84
N GLU A 91 -9.02 17.31 19.21
CA GLU A 91 -10.17 17.51 20.11
C GLU A 91 -11.45 16.81 19.61
N GLU A 92 -11.65 16.81 18.28
CA GLU A 92 -12.82 16.21 17.62
C GLU A 92 -12.73 14.68 17.44
N GLY A 93 -11.59 14.05 17.76
CA GLY A 93 -11.41 12.61 17.68
C GLY A 93 -10.15 12.17 16.92
N ILE A 94 -10.16 10.91 16.47
CA ILE A 94 -9.05 10.33 15.68
C ILE A 94 -9.04 10.98 14.31
N VAL A 95 -7.93 11.62 13.98
CA VAL A 95 -7.72 12.31 12.69
C VAL A 95 -7.21 11.34 11.66
N TRP A 96 -6.29 10.47 12.06
CA TRP A 96 -5.84 9.36 11.25
C TRP A 96 -5.28 8.23 12.11
N GLU A 97 -5.28 7.04 11.54
CA GLU A 97 -4.81 5.80 12.13
C GLU A 97 -4.13 4.95 11.06
N TRP A 98 -3.04 4.31 11.44
CA TRP A 98 -2.35 3.28 10.68
C TRP A 98 -2.07 2.12 11.61
N GLU A 99 -2.47 0.92 11.21
CA GLU A 99 -2.28 -0.31 11.97
C GLU A 99 -1.88 -1.42 11.00
N GLY A 100 -0.85 -2.18 11.37
CA GLY A 100 -0.34 -3.23 10.53
C GLY A 100 0.90 -3.92 11.07
N PHE A 101 1.46 -4.78 10.23
CA PHE A 101 2.71 -5.47 10.48
C PHE A 101 3.70 -5.16 9.38
N ILE A 102 4.97 -5.09 9.72
CA ILE A 102 6.08 -4.99 8.78
C ILE A 102 7.05 -6.14 9.02
N GLY A 103 7.64 -6.64 7.95
CA GLY A 103 8.69 -7.65 8.02
C GLY A 103 9.56 -7.58 6.77
N PRO A 104 10.67 -8.32 6.71
CA PRO A 104 11.55 -8.32 5.54
C PRO A 104 10.77 -8.60 4.26
N GLY A 105 10.67 -7.59 3.41
CA GLY A 105 10.04 -7.65 2.10
C GLY A 105 8.52 -7.61 2.06
N VAL A 106 7.84 -7.38 3.18
CA VAL A 106 6.37 -7.36 3.25
C VAL A 106 5.83 -6.30 4.19
N ILE A 107 4.69 -5.73 3.80
CA ILE A 107 3.87 -4.83 4.61
C ILE A 107 2.46 -5.41 4.67
N PHE A 108 1.93 -5.60 5.86
CA PHE A 108 0.53 -5.93 6.12
C PHE A 108 -0.17 -4.68 6.64
N ILE A 109 -1.23 -4.25 5.95
CA ILE A 109 -2.03 -3.10 6.38
C ILE A 109 -3.38 -3.66 6.85
N GLU A 110 -3.63 -3.59 8.15
CA GLU A 110 -4.85 -4.13 8.76
C GLU A 110 -5.90 -3.05 9.02
N GLY A 111 -5.46 -1.83 9.33
CA GLY A 111 -6.32 -0.68 9.57
C GLY A 111 -5.69 0.61 9.06
N VAL A 112 -6.40 1.32 8.17
CA VAL A 112 -6.01 2.68 7.77
C VAL A 112 -7.23 3.58 7.72
N MET A 113 -7.10 4.75 8.34
CA MET A 113 -8.12 5.78 8.35
C MET A 113 -7.44 7.15 8.27
N LYS A 114 -7.99 8.05 7.47
CA LYS A 114 -7.55 9.45 7.43
C LYS A 114 -8.75 10.36 7.16
N ALA A 115 -8.91 11.40 7.97
CA ALA A 115 -9.90 12.44 7.74
C ALA A 115 -9.58 13.24 6.46
N THR A 116 -10.61 13.56 5.67
CA THR A 116 -10.46 14.19 4.34
C THR A 116 -9.75 15.55 4.37
N GLN A 117 -9.82 16.28 5.49
CA GLN A 117 -9.29 17.64 5.61
C GLN A 117 -7.91 17.71 6.31
N ASP A 118 -7.35 16.58 6.72
CA ASP A 118 -6.10 16.56 7.48
C ASP A 118 -4.86 16.70 6.60
N VAL A 119 -3.95 17.58 7.03
CA VAL A 119 -2.71 17.93 6.34
C VAL A 119 -1.54 16.98 6.61
N THR A 120 -1.73 15.94 7.44
CA THR A 120 -0.68 14.92 7.63
C THR A 120 -0.29 14.33 6.27
N PRO A 121 0.96 13.84 6.10
CA PRO A 121 1.33 13.05 4.94
C PRO A 121 0.27 12.02 4.50
N PRO A 122 0.19 11.72 3.20
CA PRO A 122 -0.72 10.70 2.69
C PRO A 122 -0.34 9.33 3.27
N MET A 123 -1.31 8.41 3.33
CA MET A 123 -1.10 7.09 3.93
C MET A 123 0.01 6.27 3.25
N SER A 124 0.28 6.53 1.97
CA SER A 124 1.43 5.93 1.28
C SER A 124 2.75 6.32 1.92
N GLU A 125 2.92 7.59 2.30
CA GLU A 125 4.14 8.09 2.95
C GLU A 125 4.23 7.66 4.40
N ILE A 126 3.11 7.62 5.13
CA ILE A 126 3.06 7.07 6.49
C ILE A 126 3.47 5.59 6.45
N THR A 127 2.90 4.81 5.53
CA THR A 127 3.25 3.39 5.35
C THR A 127 4.73 3.22 5.00
N GLN A 128 5.27 4.07 4.12
CA GLN A 128 6.69 4.06 3.76
C GLN A 128 7.56 4.34 4.99
N ALA A 129 7.23 5.37 5.76
CA ALA A 129 7.97 5.75 6.97
C ALA A 129 7.94 4.66 8.05
N VAL A 130 6.80 3.99 8.24
CA VAL A 130 6.69 2.85 9.17
C VAL A 130 7.60 1.71 8.74
N TYR A 131 7.58 1.31 7.47
CA TYR A 131 8.43 0.24 6.98
C TYR A 131 9.93 0.58 7.06
N GLN A 132 10.29 1.82 6.67
CA GLN A 132 11.68 2.28 6.66
C GLN A 132 12.28 2.49 8.05
N LYS A 133 11.48 2.47 9.11
CA LYS A 133 11.97 2.49 10.50
C LYS A 133 12.90 1.30 10.78
N ASP A 134 12.53 0.12 10.28
CA ASP A 134 13.20 -1.15 10.63
C ASP A 134 13.76 -1.92 9.42
N PHE A 135 13.31 -1.61 8.19
CA PHE A 135 13.69 -2.36 6.98
C PHE A 135 14.09 -1.46 5.81
N SER A 136 14.92 -1.98 4.91
CA SER A 136 15.26 -1.26 3.68
C SER A 136 14.18 -1.47 2.61
N LEU A 137 13.84 -0.41 1.86
CA LEU A 137 12.93 -0.51 0.71
C LEU A 137 13.44 -1.51 -0.34
N SER A 138 14.76 -1.73 -0.43
CA SER A 138 15.34 -2.74 -1.32
C SER A 138 14.85 -4.16 -1.04
N ASP A 139 14.37 -4.39 0.19
CA ASP A 139 13.96 -5.70 0.67
C ASP A 139 12.52 -6.01 0.26
N LEU A 140 11.71 -4.98 -0.04
CA LEU A 140 10.35 -5.15 -0.61
C LEU A 140 10.42 -5.95 -1.90
N ARG A 141 9.89 -7.16 -1.84
CA ARG A 141 9.88 -8.12 -2.94
C ARG A 141 8.55 -8.84 -2.97
N GLY A 142 8.05 -9.06 -4.18
CA GLY A 142 6.91 -9.93 -4.41
C GLY A 142 7.30 -11.38 -4.13
N PRO A 143 6.40 -12.18 -3.52
CA PRO A 143 6.61 -13.61 -3.43
C PRO A 143 6.69 -14.31 -4.78
N ALA A 144 7.49 -15.38 -4.82
CA ALA A 144 7.29 -16.45 -5.78
C ALA A 144 5.88 -17.03 -5.59
N ALA A 145 5.12 -17.17 -6.68
CA ALA A 145 3.77 -17.70 -6.63
C ALA A 145 3.77 -19.11 -6.02
N ALA A 146 3.18 -19.27 -4.85
CA ALA A 146 2.90 -20.59 -4.30
C ALA A 146 1.59 -21.11 -4.91
N ALA A 147 1.59 -22.39 -5.29
CA ALA A 147 0.47 -23.06 -5.93
C ALA A 147 -0.38 -23.78 -4.88
N GLY A 148 -1.64 -23.40 -4.74
CA GLY A 148 -2.61 -24.12 -3.93
C GLY A 148 -3.94 -23.40 -3.84
N TYR A 149 -5.02 -24.17 -3.87
CA TYR A 149 -6.40 -23.71 -4.07
C TYR A 149 -6.94 -22.85 -2.92
N THR A 150 -7.25 -21.61 -3.26
CA THR A 150 -8.31 -20.77 -2.67
C THR A 150 -8.94 -19.98 -3.83
N GLU A 151 -10.17 -19.46 -3.67
CA GLU A 151 -10.83 -18.58 -4.65
C GLU A 151 -10.12 -17.21 -4.73
N VAL A 152 -8.86 -17.21 -5.17
CA VAL A 152 -8.06 -16.01 -5.39
C VAL A 152 -8.26 -15.59 -6.84
N THR A 153 -8.75 -14.37 -7.04
CA THR A 153 -8.73 -13.76 -8.36
C THR A 153 -7.43 -13.01 -8.53
N THR A 154 -6.62 -13.43 -9.51
CA THR A 154 -5.36 -12.77 -9.86
C THR A 154 -5.55 -11.88 -11.06
N PHE A 155 -5.11 -10.62 -10.93
CA PHE A 155 -5.13 -9.63 -11.99
C PHE A 155 -3.69 -9.35 -12.42
N GLU A 156 -3.37 -9.82 -13.62
CA GLU A 156 -2.04 -9.69 -14.21
C GLU A 156 -1.75 -8.26 -14.67
N TYR A 157 -0.47 -7.90 -14.62
CA TYR A 157 0.08 -6.64 -15.10
C TYR A 157 -0.42 -6.29 -16.51
N ASN A 158 -0.65 -4.99 -16.75
CA ASN A 158 -1.09 -4.43 -18.02
C ASN A 158 -2.47 -4.92 -18.53
N THR A 159 -3.28 -5.56 -17.67
CA THR A 159 -4.68 -5.86 -17.99
C THR A 159 -5.60 -4.70 -17.59
N LYS A 160 -6.73 -4.56 -18.28
CA LYS A 160 -7.71 -3.49 -17.99
C LYS A 160 -8.23 -3.56 -16.55
N MET A 161 -8.51 -4.76 -16.03
CA MET A 161 -9.03 -4.91 -14.67
C MET A 161 -7.96 -4.65 -13.61
N TYR A 162 -6.71 -5.03 -13.86
CA TYR A 162 -5.57 -4.62 -13.05
C TYR A 162 -5.47 -3.08 -12.95
N GLN A 163 -5.55 -2.39 -14.08
CA GLN A 163 -5.55 -0.91 -14.11
C GLN A 163 -6.75 -0.34 -13.33
N ALA A 164 -7.94 -0.90 -13.52
CA ALA A 164 -9.12 -0.47 -12.76
C ALA A 164 -8.93 -0.61 -11.24
N LEU A 165 -8.19 -1.63 -10.78
CA LEU A 165 -7.84 -1.81 -9.38
C LEU A 165 -6.79 -0.81 -8.89
N LEU A 166 -5.79 -0.47 -9.70
CA LEU A 166 -4.83 0.61 -9.38
C LEU A 166 -5.53 1.94 -9.11
N ALA A 167 -6.62 2.24 -9.84
CA ALA A 167 -7.38 3.48 -9.66
C ALA A 167 -8.29 3.50 -8.41
N THR A 168 -8.39 2.41 -7.65
CA THR A 168 -9.12 2.38 -6.37
C THR A 168 -8.35 3.17 -5.30
N ARG A 169 -9.00 3.48 -4.17
CA ARG A 169 -8.31 4.19 -3.06
C ARG A 169 -7.11 3.41 -2.53
N ILE A 170 -7.26 2.10 -2.34
CA ILE A 170 -6.17 1.21 -1.90
C ILE A 170 -5.11 1.07 -2.99
N GLY A 171 -5.52 0.87 -4.25
CA GLY A 171 -4.58 0.79 -5.37
C GLY A 171 -3.73 2.06 -5.51
N LYS A 172 -4.34 3.25 -5.43
CA LYS A 172 -3.64 4.53 -5.47
C LYS A 172 -2.64 4.69 -4.33
N MET A 173 -3.01 4.25 -3.12
CA MET A 173 -2.11 4.25 -1.98
C MET A 173 -0.85 3.41 -2.26
N VAL A 174 -1.00 2.21 -2.84
CA VAL A 174 0.14 1.35 -3.19
C VAL A 174 0.94 1.93 -4.36
N VAL A 175 0.30 2.51 -5.38
CA VAL A 175 0.99 3.21 -6.48
C VAL A 175 1.83 4.36 -5.93
N TYR A 176 1.28 5.18 -5.05
CA TYR A 176 1.99 6.32 -4.47
C TYR A 176 3.10 5.87 -3.53
N LEU A 177 2.93 4.73 -2.85
CA LEU A 177 4.01 4.10 -2.10
C LEU A 177 5.16 3.71 -3.05
N VAL A 178 4.88 3.04 -4.17
CA VAL A 178 5.91 2.64 -5.14
C VAL A 178 6.64 3.86 -5.73
N LEU A 179 5.89 4.90 -6.13
CA LEU A 179 6.45 6.14 -6.68
C LEU A 179 7.26 6.94 -5.65
N GLY A 180 6.80 6.97 -4.40
CA GLY A 180 7.48 7.63 -3.30
C GLY A 180 8.76 6.91 -2.85
N ALA A 181 8.77 5.59 -2.97
CA ALA A 181 9.84 4.71 -2.50
C ALA A 181 10.93 4.44 -3.56
N PHE A 182 10.56 4.16 -4.82
CA PHE A 182 11.47 3.64 -5.84
C PHE A 182 11.60 4.56 -7.04
N ASP A 183 12.76 4.53 -7.69
CA ASP A 183 12.94 5.29 -8.93
C ASP A 183 12.04 4.68 -10.00
N ARG A 184 11.44 5.53 -10.82
CA ARG A 184 10.51 5.08 -11.87
C ARG A 184 11.21 4.15 -12.84
N GLY A 185 10.48 3.13 -13.30
CA GLY A 185 11.01 2.06 -14.13
C GLY A 185 11.87 1.02 -13.39
N THR A 186 12.17 1.21 -12.09
CA THR A 186 12.99 0.24 -11.32
C THR A 186 12.18 -0.78 -10.54
N ARG A 187 10.89 -0.51 -10.33
CA ARG A 187 9.93 -1.41 -9.70
C ARG A 187 8.60 -1.32 -10.42
N ARG A 188 7.85 -2.42 -10.42
CA ARG A 188 6.46 -2.48 -10.89
C ARG A 188 5.59 -3.24 -9.90
N ILE A 189 4.29 -2.96 -9.92
CA ILE A 189 3.28 -3.84 -9.32
C ILE A 189 2.96 -4.91 -10.38
N ALA A 190 3.41 -6.14 -10.19
CA ALA A 190 3.29 -7.19 -11.20
C ALA A 190 1.91 -7.84 -11.20
N ARG A 191 1.32 -8.00 -10.02
CA ARG A 191 0.06 -8.72 -9.83
C ARG A 191 -0.73 -8.11 -8.69
N ILE A 192 -2.04 -8.14 -8.83
CA ILE A 192 -2.97 -7.86 -7.74
C ILE A 192 -3.77 -9.13 -7.49
N ASN A 193 -3.70 -9.64 -6.27
CA ASN A 193 -4.45 -10.83 -5.86
C ASN A 193 -5.57 -10.37 -4.94
N VAL A 194 -6.79 -10.86 -5.17
CA VAL A 194 -7.98 -10.50 -4.40
C VAL A 194 -8.67 -11.78 -3.93
N TRP A 195 -9.00 -11.86 -2.64
CA TRP A 195 -9.72 -12.98 -2.05
C TRP A 195 -10.58 -12.51 -0.87
N PHE A 196 -11.42 -13.39 -0.34
CA PHE A 196 -12.17 -13.13 0.88
C PHE A 196 -11.65 -14.03 2.01
N TYR A 197 -11.53 -13.45 3.20
CA TYR A 197 -11.24 -14.18 4.44
C TYR A 197 -12.20 -13.68 5.52
N GLU A 198 -12.94 -14.59 6.17
CA GLU A 198 -13.95 -14.24 7.19
C GLU A 198 -14.92 -13.11 6.74
N ARG A 199 -15.39 -13.19 5.49
CA ARG A 199 -16.26 -12.18 4.83
C ARG A 199 -15.64 -10.79 4.64
N LYS A 200 -14.34 -10.63 4.86
CA LYS A 200 -13.60 -9.40 4.60
C LYS A 200 -12.81 -9.55 3.29
N LEU A 201 -12.91 -8.54 2.43
CA LEU A 201 -12.10 -8.44 1.23
C LEU A 201 -10.62 -8.28 1.60
N GLN A 202 -9.77 -9.06 0.95
CA GLN A 202 -8.32 -9.01 1.08
C GLN A 202 -7.70 -8.68 -0.27
N MET A 203 -6.60 -7.92 -0.25
CA MET A 203 -5.84 -7.57 -1.45
C MET A 203 -4.34 -7.73 -1.19
N ARG A 204 -3.61 -8.28 -2.15
CA ARG A 204 -2.14 -8.32 -2.17
C ARG A 204 -1.62 -7.71 -3.45
N PHE A 205 -0.62 -6.85 -3.33
CA PHE A 205 0.08 -6.22 -4.44
C PHE A 205 1.51 -6.73 -4.47
N ASP A 206 1.88 -7.44 -5.53
CA ASP A 206 3.21 -8.02 -5.67
C ASP A 206 4.13 -6.98 -6.34
N ILE A 207 5.15 -6.49 -5.64
CA ILE A 207 6.10 -5.49 -6.16
C ILE A 207 7.41 -6.18 -6.56
N GLU A 208 7.86 -6.01 -7.80
CA GLU A 208 9.08 -6.67 -8.28
C GLU A 208 9.95 -5.76 -9.15
N VAL A 209 11.15 -6.23 -9.44
CA VAL A 209 12.02 -5.63 -10.47
C VAL A 209 11.48 -6.06 -11.85
N PRO A 210 11.28 -5.14 -12.81
CA PRO A 210 10.95 -5.52 -14.19
C PRO A 210 12.02 -6.45 -14.76
N ALA A 211 11.57 -7.49 -15.48
CA ALA A 211 12.45 -8.43 -16.19
C ALA A 211 13.08 -7.80 -17.44
#